data_AF-A0A368XKN7-F1
#
_entry.id   AF-A0A368XKN7-F1
#
_cell.length_a   1.000
_cell.length_b   1.000
_cell.length_c   1.000
_cell.angle_alpha   90.00
_cell.angle_beta   90.00
_cell.angle_gamma   90.00
#
_symmetry.space_group_name_H-M   'P 1'
#
loop_
_entity.id
_entity.type
_entity.pdbx_description
1 polymer ?
#
loop_
_entity_poly.entity_id
_entity_poly.type
_entity_poly.pdbx_seq_one_letter_code
_entity_poly.pdbx_strand_id
1 'polypeptide(L)'
;MLFAGATSVDYPTLDGDYVEYALRSMEAEGAEVLPDPRAAIQAFEVLGRRPEELIRALRQLQHEDPADADCFLPVIASTFRTAAADVELRKVEDLGILAGAVFDRVASADGDVTGLFAGDALSAYSGSAGREVTADQVQRVAEELRDDNLIMRKGHRVYAVTDPFVRAEWRERKALPV
;
A
#
# COMPACT_ATOMS: atom_id res chain seq x y z
N MET A 1 -13.86 -23.59 -32.21
CA MET A 1 -12.61 -23.24 -31.50
C MET A 1 -12.99 -22.93 -30.05
N LEU A 2 -12.58 -23.77 -29.10
CA LEU A 2 -12.73 -23.51 -27.66
C LEU A 2 -11.53 -22.67 -27.21
N PHE A 3 -11.80 -21.51 -26.59
CA PHE A 3 -10.78 -20.77 -25.86
C PHE A 3 -10.49 -21.53 -24.56
N ALA A 4 -9.28 -22.07 -24.43
CA ALA A 4 -8.81 -22.71 -23.21
C ALA A 4 -8.72 -21.65 -22.10
N GLY A 5 -9.38 -21.92 -20.98
CA GLY A 5 -9.49 -21.00 -19.85
C GLY A 5 -8.12 -20.61 -19.30
N ALA A 6 -7.94 -19.31 -19.09
CA ALA A 6 -6.83 -18.79 -18.29
C ALA A 6 -7.00 -19.29 -16.86
N THR A 7 -6.20 -20.28 -16.45
CA THR A 7 -6.04 -20.64 -15.04
C THR A 7 -5.21 -19.55 -14.38
N SER A 8 -5.85 -18.72 -13.56
CA SER A 8 -5.15 -17.89 -12.58
C SER A 8 -4.46 -18.83 -11.61
N VAL A 9 -3.15 -18.98 -11.73
CA VAL A 9 -2.36 -19.65 -10.71
C VAL A 9 -2.09 -18.61 -9.64
N ASP A 10 -2.64 -18.81 -8.44
CA ASP A 10 -2.28 -18.00 -7.28
C ASP A 10 -0.79 -18.24 -6.99
N TYR A 11 0.03 -17.23 -7.26
CA TYR A 11 1.43 -17.26 -6.85
C TYR A 11 1.49 -17.07 -5.33
N PRO A 12 2.14 -18.00 -4.58
CA PRO A 12 2.27 -17.84 -3.15
C PRO A 12 3.07 -16.57 -2.84
N THR A 13 2.65 -15.84 -1.81
CA THR A 13 3.43 -14.71 -1.30
C THR A 13 4.74 -15.22 -0.75
N LEU A 14 5.84 -14.50 -1.00
CA LEU A 14 7.11 -14.78 -0.34
C LEU A 14 6.93 -14.77 1.17
N ASP A 15 7.54 -15.75 1.83
CA ASP A 15 7.34 -16.04 3.25
C ASP A 15 8.68 -16.21 3.98
N GLY A 16 8.70 -16.95 5.08
CA GLY A 16 9.90 -17.15 5.90
C GLY A 16 11.09 -17.72 5.13
N ASP A 17 10.86 -18.55 4.11
CA ASP A 17 11.94 -19.15 3.31
C ASP A 17 12.74 -18.07 2.56
N TYR A 18 12.05 -17.04 2.07
CA TYR A 18 12.69 -15.89 1.44
C TYR A 18 13.52 -15.08 2.45
N VAL A 19 12.98 -14.88 3.66
CA VAL A 19 13.67 -14.13 4.71
C VAL A 19 14.96 -14.85 5.13
N GLU A 20 14.91 -16.17 5.32
CA GLU A 20 16.11 -16.97 5.61
C GLU A 20 17.15 -16.87 4.49
N TYR A 21 16.71 -16.96 3.24
CA TYR A 21 17.58 -16.79 2.09
C TYR A 21 18.23 -15.39 2.07
N ALA A 22 17.46 -14.34 2.35
CA ALA A 22 17.95 -12.97 2.38
C ALA A 22 19.00 -12.76 3.49
N LEU A 23 18.77 -13.28 4.70
CA LEU A 23 19.72 -13.21 5.81
C LEU A 23 21.03 -13.94 5.49
N ARG A 24 20.95 -15.16 4.93
CA ARG A 24 22.15 -15.90 4.48
C ARG A 24 22.91 -15.18 3.38
N SER A 25 22.20 -14.50 2.48
CA SER A 25 22.82 -13.70 1.42
C SER A 25 23.57 -12.50 2.00
N MET A 26 22.98 -11.81 2.99
CA MET A 26 23.65 -10.71 3.71
C MET A 26 24.87 -11.20 4.47
N GLU A 27 24.79 -12.34 5.16
CA GLU A 27 25.93 -12.96 5.84
C GLU A 27 27.05 -13.31 4.85
N ALA A 28 26.71 -13.89 3.69
CA ALA A 28 27.69 -14.21 2.64
C ALA A 28 28.34 -12.97 2.02
N GLU A 29 27.64 -11.83 2.02
CA GLU A 29 28.15 -10.52 1.61
C GLU A 29 28.97 -9.81 2.72
N GLY A 30 29.07 -10.40 3.91
CA GLY A 30 29.86 -9.89 5.04
C GLY A 30 29.12 -8.93 5.97
N ALA A 31 27.78 -9.00 6.02
CA ALA A 31 26.99 -8.23 6.98
C ALA A 31 27.35 -8.58 8.43
N GLU A 32 27.61 -7.57 9.26
CA GLU A 32 27.98 -7.73 10.67
C GLU A 32 26.77 -7.60 11.60
N VAL A 33 25.74 -6.87 11.17
CA VAL A 33 24.53 -6.59 11.95
C VAL A 33 23.38 -7.42 11.40
N LEU A 34 23.14 -8.60 11.98
CA LEU A 34 22.08 -9.50 11.54
C LEU A 34 21.02 -9.67 12.64
N PRO A 35 19.73 -9.49 12.31
CA PRO A 35 18.64 -9.74 13.23
C PRO A 35 18.36 -11.24 13.37
N ASP A 36 17.64 -11.64 14.42
CA ASP A 36 17.02 -12.95 14.52
C ASP A 36 16.01 -13.15 13.37
N PRO A 37 15.91 -14.36 12.80
CA PRO A 37 14.96 -14.66 11.73
C PRO A 37 13.51 -14.27 12.05
N ARG A 38 13.07 -14.37 13.31
CA ARG A 38 11.70 -13.99 13.71
C ARG A 38 11.49 -12.48 13.62
N ALA A 39 12.47 -11.69 14.05
CA ALA A 39 12.41 -10.24 13.94
C ALA A 39 12.39 -9.82 12.46
N ALA A 40 13.19 -10.49 11.62
CA ALA A 40 13.20 -10.25 10.18
C ALA A 40 11.88 -10.62 9.49
N ILE A 41 11.24 -11.73 9.88
CA ILE A 41 9.92 -12.11 9.35
C ILE A 41 8.86 -11.08 9.73
N GLN A 42 8.83 -10.63 10.98
CA GLN A 42 7.88 -9.60 11.43
C GLN A 42 8.10 -8.27 10.67
N ALA A 43 9.35 -7.86 10.50
CA ALA A 43 9.69 -6.68 9.71
C ALA A 43 9.26 -6.83 8.25
N PHE A 44 9.42 -8.03 7.66
CA PHE A 44 8.97 -8.31 6.29
C PHE A 44 7.46 -8.18 6.14
N GLU A 45 6.68 -8.61 7.13
CA GLU A 45 5.22 -8.43 7.15
C GLU A 45 4.84 -6.94 7.23
N VAL A 46 5.52 -6.17 8.07
CA VAL A 46 5.34 -4.71 8.15
C VAL A 46 5.64 -4.03 6.81
N LEU A 47 6.67 -4.49 6.10
CA LEU A 47 7.04 -4.00 4.77
C LEU A 47 6.13 -4.51 3.65
N GLY A 48 5.04 -5.21 3.98
CA GLY A 48 4.08 -5.75 3.02
C GLY A 48 4.63 -6.89 2.16
N ARG A 49 5.59 -7.64 2.71
CA ARG A 49 6.26 -8.78 2.05
C ARG A 49 6.91 -8.40 0.72
N ARG A 50 7.52 -7.22 0.66
CA ARG A 50 8.25 -6.69 -0.50
C ARG A 50 9.76 -6.94 -0.37
N PRO A 51 10.36 -7.84 -1.18
CA PRO A 51 11.79 -8.17 -1.15
C PRO A 51 12.71 -6.96 -1.12
N GLU A 52 12.44 -6.00 -1.99
CA GLU A 52 13.26 -4.82 -2.19
C GLU A 52 13.31 -3.96 -0.93
N GLU A 53 12.17 -3.82 -0.24
CA GLU A 53 12.09 -3.07 1.01
C GLU A 53 12.78 -3.81 2.16
N LEU A 54 12.68 -5.14 2.23
CA LEU A 54 13.40 -5.92 3.25
C LEU A 54 14.91 -5.76 3.08
N ILE A 55 15.43 -5.92 1.86
CA ILE A 55 16.86 -5.75 1.58
C ILE A 55 17.31 -4.32 1.90
N ARG A 56 16.49 -3.32 1.58
CA ARG A 56 16.78 -1.93 1.95
C ARG A 56 16.84 -1.75 3.47
N ALA A 57 15.91 -2.35 4.21
CA ALA A 57 15.86 -2.26 5.68
C ALA A 57 17.08 -2.95 6.32
N LEU A 58 17.45 -4.15 5.84
CA LEU A 58 18.64 -4.88 6.30
C LEU A 58 19.94 -4.13 6.01
N ARG A 59 20.03 -3.42 4.87
CA ARG A 59 21.16 -2.54 4.55
C ARG A 59 21.21 -1.31 5.46
N GLN A 60 20.05 -0.72 5.78
CA GLN A 60 19.98 0.37 6.74
C GLN A 60 20.43 -0.10 8.13
N LEU A 61 20.02 -1.30 8.54
CA LEU A 61 20.37 -1.91 9.83
C LEU A 61 21.89 -2.06 10.03
N GLN A 62 22.68 -2.19 8.95
CA GLN A 62 24.15 -2.27 9.06
C GLN A 62 24.81 -1.03 9.69
N HIS A 63 24.08 0.06 9.89
CA HIS A 63 24.57 1.27 10.56
C HIS A 63 24.34 1.26 12.08
N GLU A 64 23.69 0.23 12.61
CA GLU A 64 23.37 0.07 14.03
C GLU A 64 24.33 -0.90 14.74
N ASP A 65 24.24 -1.01 16.06
CA ASP A 65 25.00 -2.00 16.82
C ASP A 65 24.39 -3.42 16.63
N PRO A 66 25.21 -4.47 16.36
CA PRO A 66 24.76 -5.86 16.33
C PRO A 66 23.89 -6.29 17.52
N ALA A 67 24.19 -5.79 18.73
CA ALA A 67 23.43 -6.12 19.93
C ALA A 67 22.00 -5.59 19.91
N ASP A 68 21.72 -4.55 19.12
CA ASP A 68 20.44 -3.87 19.04
C ASP A 68 19.68 -4.16 17.73
N ALA A 69 20.19 -5.07 16.89
CA ALA A 69 19.63 -5.38 15.56
C ALA A 69 18.13 -5.70 15.60
N ASP A 70 17.70 -6.54 16.54
CA ASP A 70 16.30 -6.93 16.73
C ASP A 70 15.41 -5.79 17.22
N CYS A 71 16.00 -4.81 17.92
CA CYS A 71 15.31 -3.63 18.43
C CYS A 71 15.10 -2.59 17.31
N PHE A 72 16.13 -2.36 16.49
CA PHE A 72 16.09 -1.32 15.46
C PHE A 72 15.38 -1.74 14.19
N LEU A 73 15.43 -3.02 13.79
CA LEU A 73 14.81 -3.46 12.54
C LEU A 73 13.30 -3.16 12.46
N PRO A 74 12.48 -3.40 13.50
CA PRO A 74 11.06 -3.04 13.47
C PRO A 74 10.81 -1.53 13.31
N VAL A 75 11.69 -0.70 13.89
CA VAL A 75 11.61 0.77 13.78
C VAL A 75 11.93 1.22 12.36
N ILE A 76 12.99 0.67 11.76
CA ILE A 76 13.37 0.91 10.36
C ILE A 76 12.23 0.49 9.43
N ALA A 77 11.70 -0.72 9.61
CA ALA A 77 10.60 -1.26 8.81
C ALA A 77 9.34 -0.37 8.90
N SER A 78 8.98 0.08 10.10
CA SER A 78 7.84 0.97 10.30
C SER A 78 8.05 2.32 9.63
N THR A 79 9.26 2.87 9.73
CA THR A 79 9.62 4.15 9.10
C THR A 79 9.56 4.06 7.57
N PHE A 80 10.07 2.97 6.98
CA PHE A 80 9.99 2.74 5.55
C PHE A 80 8.55 2.53 5.09
N ARG A 81 7.75 1.81 5.88
CA ARG A 81 6.32 1.62 5.61
C ARG A 81 5.58 2.96 5.55
N THR A 82 5.77 3.83 6.54
CA THR A 82 5.16 5.17 6.55
C THR A 82 5.66 6.00 5.37
N ALA A 83 6.97 6.03 5.11
CA ALA A 83 7.53 6.78 3.99
C ALA A 83 7.00 6.29 2.62
N ALA A 84 6.83 4.98 2.44
CA ALA A 84 6.25 4.41 1.22
C ALA A 84 4.78 4.80 1.06
N ALA A 85 4.00 4.75 2.14
CA ALA A 85 2.62 5.21 2.12
C ALA A 85 2.51 6.71 1.83
N ASP A 86 3.41 7.54 2.37
CA ASP A 86 3.44 8.98 2.12
C ASP A 86 3.62 9.29 0.63
N VAL A 87 4.48 8.54 -0.07
CA VAL A 87 4.69 8.68 -1.51
C VAL A 87 3.42 8.34 -2.29
N GLU A 88 2.74 7.24 -1.95
CA GLU A 88 1.47 6.87 -2.59
C GLU A 88 0.37 7.89 -2.32
N LEU A 89 0.27 8.39 -1.09
CA LEU A 89 -0.73 9.39 -0.71
C LEU A 89 -0.49 10.75 -1.36
N ARG A 90 0.78 11.13 -1.61
CA ARG A 90 1.10 12.33 -2.39
C ARG A 90 0.53 12.25 -3.81
N LYS A 91 0.55 11.08 -4.46
CA LYS A 91 -0.06 10.91 -5.80
C LYS A 91 -1.55 11.25 -5.79
N VAL A 92 -2.28 10.83 -4.75
CA VAL A 92 -3.71 11.17 -4.57
C VAL A 92 -3.88 12.70 -4.48
N GLU A 93 -3.02 13.38 -3.74
CA GLU A 93 -3.05 14.84 -3.58
C GLU A 93 -2.73 15.56 -4.90
N ASP A 94 -1.75 15.07 -5.66
CA ASP A 94 -1.31 15.63 -6.93
C ASP A 94 -2.40 15.52 -8.02
N LEU A 95 -3.24 14.47 -7.97
CA LEU A 95 -4.43 14.31 -8.82
C LEU A 95 -5.58 15.27 -8.43
N GLY A 96 -5.47 15.95 -7.29
CA GLY A 96 -6.33 17.05 -6.87
C GLY A 96 -7.54 16.65 -6.02
N ILE A 97 -8.36 17.66 -5.69
CA ILE A 97 -9.43 17.56 -4.66
C ILE A 97 -10.45 16.46 -4.98
N LEU A 98 -10.83 16.31 -6.25
CA LEU A 98 -11.78 15.27 -6.65
C LEU A 98 -11.19 13.87 -6.49
N ALA A 99 -9.90 13.67 -6.82
CA ALA A 99 -9.21 12.41 -6.59
C ALA A 99 -9.13 12.07 -5.11
N GLY A 100 -8.78 13.05 -4.26
CA GLY A 100 -8.84 12.92 -2.82
C GLY A 100 -10.21 12.47 -2.30
N ALA A 101 -11.30 13.08 -2.78
CA ALA A 101 -12.66 12.72 -2.36
C ALA A 101 -13.11 11.32 -2.85
N VAL A 102 -12.73 10.94 -4.08
CA VAL A 102 -13.03 9.60 -4.62
C VAL A 102 -12.22 8.55 -3.86
N PHE A 103 -10.93 8.79 -3.65
CA PHE A 103 -10.06 7.89 -2.88
C PHE A 103 -10.54 7.76 -1.43
N ASP A 104 -10.92 8.86 -0.78
CA ASP A 104 -11.47 8.87 0.58
C ASP A 104 -12.70 7.97 0.71
N ARG A 105 -13.60 8.01 -0.28
CA ARG A 105 -14.78 7.15 -0.30
C ARG A 105 -14.40 5.66 -0.41
N VAL A 106 -13.39 5.33 -1.22
CA VAL A 106 -12.88 3.95 -1.38
C VAL A 106 -12.12 3.48 -0.14
N ALA A 107 -11.34 4.36 0.49
CA ALA A 107 -10.52 4.04 1.67
C ALA A 107 -11.34 3.94 2.96
N SER A 108 -12.40 4.74 3.10
CA SER A 108 -13.24 4.77 4.30
C SER A 108 -14.18 3.58 4.44
N ALA A 109 -14.45 2.84 3.35
CA ALA A 109 -15.28 1.65 3.42
C ALA A 109 -14.49 0.46 4.00
N ASP A 110 -15.11 -0.31 4.90
CA ASP A 110 -14.53 -1.51 5.51
C ASP A 110 -14.35 -2.70 4.55
N GLY A 111 -14.66 -2.49 3.26
CA GLY A 111 -14.48 -3.47 2.22
C GLY A 111 -14.56 -2.83 0.84
N ASP A 112 -15.16 -3.58 -0.05
CA ASP A 112 -15.34 -3.23 -1.46
C ASP A 112 -16.45 -2.18 -1.62
N VAL A 113 -16.16 -1.10 -2.35
CA VAL A 113 -17.10 0.00 -2.59
C VAL A 113 -17.83 -0.17 -3.90
N THR A 114 -19.15 -0.04 -3.84
CA THR A 114 -20.01 0.13 -5.01
C THR A 114 -20.60 1.53 -5.06
N GLY A 115 -21.09 1.94 -6.23
CA GLY A 115 -21.81 3.20 -6.37
C GLY A 115 -20.93 4.45 -6.32
N LEU A 116 -19.66 4.37 -6.76
CA LEU A 116 -18.80 5.56 -6.90
C LEU A 116 -19.43 6.67 -7.77
N PHE A 117 -20.36 6.31 -8.66
CA PHE A 117 -21.02 7.21 -9.60
C PHE A 117 -22.49 7.49 -9.23
N ALA A 118 -22.95 7.05 -8.06
CA ALA A 118 -24.33 7.25 -7.62
C ALA A 118 -24.59 8.72 -7.26
N GLY A 119 -25.85 9.16 -7.32
CA GLY A 119 -26.20 10.58 -7.13
C GLY A 119 -25.83 11.14 -5.75
N ASP A 120 -25.89 10.33 -4.71
CA ASP A 120 -25.41 10.67 -3.36
C ASP A 120 -23.89 10.88 -3.34
N ALA A 121 -23.14 10.03 -4.06
CA ALA A 121 -21.70 10.15 -4.21
C ALA A 121 -21.33 11.44 -4.95
N LEU A 122 -21.99 11.71 -6.09
CA LEU A 122 -21.77 12.94 -6.86
C LEU A 122 -22.07 14.20 -6.04
N SER A 123 -23.13 14.17 -5.22
CA SER A 123 -23.47 15.28 -4.33
C SER A 123 -22.38 15.52 -3.27
N ALA A 124 -21.86 14.44 -2.67
CA ALA A 124 -20.76 14.52 -1.72
C ALA A 124 -19.47 15.09 -2.36
N TYR A 125 -19.10 14.58 -3.53
CA TYR A 125 -17.92 15.08 -4.25
C TYR A 125 -18.06 16.54 -4.67
N SER A 126 -19.27 16.95 -5.08
CA SER A 126 -19.53 18.35 -5.44
C SER A 126 -19.36 19.26 -4.23
N GLY A 127 -19.79 18.81 -3.04
CA GLY A 127 -19.55 19.49 -1.77
C GLY A 127 -18.06 19.63 -1.45
N SER A 128 -17.27 18.56 -1.60
CA SER A 128 -15.82 18.58 -1.37
C SER A 128 -15.06 19.43 -2.39
N ALA A 129 -15.45 19.39 -3.66
CA ALA A 129 -14.78 20.10 -4.75
C ALA A 129 -15.20 21.56 -4.88
N GLY A 130 -16.28 21.99 -4.21
CA GLY A 130 -16.82 23.36 -4.31
C GLY A 130 -17.44 23.70 -5.66
N ARG A 131 -17.72 22.68 -6.50
CA ARG A 131 -18.31 22.83 -7.84
C ARG A 131 -19.12 21.58 -8.19
N GLU A 132 -20.02 21.68 -9.16
CA GLU A 132 -20.75 20.53 -9.66
C GLU A 132 -19.78 19.48 -10.24
N VAL A 133 -19.92 18.24 -9.78
CA VAL A 133 -19.15 17.08 -10.22
C VAL A 133 -20.05 16.11 -10.98
N THR A 134 -19.64 15.76 -12.20
CA THR A 134 -20.39 14.82 -13.06
C THR A 134 -19.84 13.40 -12.97
N ALA A 135 -20.65 12.41 -13.36
CA ALA A 135 -20.23 11.01 -13.41
C ALA A 135 -19.01 10.80 -14.33
N ASP A 136 -18.92 11.49 -15.46
CA ASP A 136 -17.79 11.41 -16.38
C ASP A 136 -16.48 11.92 -15.75
N GLN A 137 -16.55 12.97 -14.93
CA GLN A 137 -15.38 13.47 -14.21
C GLN A 137 -14.89 12.47 -13.17
N VAL A 138 -15.80 11.87 -12.41
CA VAL A 138 -15.47 10.81 -11.46
C VAL A 138 -14.90 9.58 -12.18
N GLN A 139 -15.40 9.26 -13.36
CA GLN A 139 -14.89 8.13 -14.14
C GLN A 139 -13.44 8.37 -14.57
N ARG A 140 -13.10 9.55 -15.09
CA ARG A 140 -11.71 9.88 -15.46
C ARG A 140 -10.77 9.81 -14.26
N VAL A 141 -11.17 10.41 -13.14
CA VAL A 141 -10.38 10.37 -11.90
C VAL A 141 -10.23 8.95 -11.37
N ALA A 142 -11.28 8.12 -11.43
CA ALA A 142 -11.20 6.72 -11.03
C ALA A 142 -10.34 5.88 -11.98
N GLU A 143 -10.20 6.27 -13.25
CA GLU A 143 -9.26 5.67 -14.19
C GLU A 143 -7.82 6.10 -13.87
N GLU A 144 -7.57 7.39 -13.63
CA GLU A 144 -6.26 7.91 -13.21
C GLU A 144 -5.76 7.27 -11.91
N LEU A 145 -6.62 7.17 -10.88
CA LEU A 145 -6.29 6.47 -9.62
C LEU A 145 -5.97 4.98 -9.82
N ARG A 146 -6.51 4.35 -10.87
CA ARG A 146 -6.20 2.95 -11.20
C ARG A 146 -4.89 2.83 -11.95
N ASP A 147 -4.62 3.76 -12.86
CA ASP A 147 -3.39 3.81 -13.63
C ASP A 147 -2.17 4.04 -12.71
N ASP A 148 -2.34 4.85 -11.65
CA ASP A 148 -1.36 5.05 -10.58
C ASP A 148 -1.32 3.92 -9.54
N ASN A 149 -2.11 2.85 -9.74
CA ASN A 149 -2.20 1.68 -8.86
C ASN A 149 -2.69 2.00 -7.43
N LEU A 150 -3.39 3.10 -7.21
CA LEU A 150 -3.91 3.51 -5.90
C LEU A 150 -5.21 2.79 -5.54
N ILE A 151 -6.06 2.55 -6.55
CA ILE A 151 -7.27 1.73 -6.41
C ILE A 151 -7.31 0.63 -7.46
N MET A 152 -8.05 -0.44 -7.17
CA MET A 152 -8.30 -1.55 -8.08
C MET A 152 -9.79 -1.83 -8.23
N ARG A 153 -10.19 -2.41 -9.37
CA ARG A 153 -11.56 -2.86 -9.62
C ARG A 153 -11.66 -4.36 -9.37
N LYS A 154 -12.33 -4.77 -8.29
CA LYS A 154 -12.55 -6.18 -7.92
C LYS A 154 -13.66 -6.87 -8.71
N GLY A 155 -14.59 -6.10 -9.27
CA GLY A 155 -15.77 -6.62 -9.95
C GLY A 155 -16.55 -5.55 -10.70
N HIS A 156 -17.80 -5.84 -11.08
CA HIS A 156 -18.62 -4.87 -11.79
C HIS A 156 -18.99 -3.67 -10.90
N ARG A 157 -18.33 -2.52 -11.14
CA ARG A 157 -18.46 -1.29 -10.33
C ARG A 157 -18.08 -1.47 -8.86
N VAL A 158 -17.18 -2.41 -8.57
CA VAL A 158 -16.67 -2.71 -7.24
C VAL A 158 -15.21 -2.27 -7.16
N TYR A 159 -14.88 -1.38 -6.24
CA TYR A 159 -13.56 -0.76 -6.09
C TYR A 159 -12.98 -0.96 -4.70
N ALA A 160 -11.67 -1.14 -4.62
CA ALA A 160 -10.91 -1.26 -3.37
C ALA A 160 -9.59 -0.51 -3.48
N VAL A 161 -9.01 -0.13 -2.34
CA VAL A 161 -7.63 0.39 -2.31
C VAL A 161 -6.70 -0.79 -2.63
N THR A 162 -5.69 -0.56 -3.46
CA THR A 162 -4.77 -1.62 -3.87
C THR A 162 -3.93 -2.13 -2.71
N ASP A 163 -3.38 -1.21 -1.91
CA ASP A 163 -2.54 -1.53 -0.76
C ASP A 163 -3.30 -1.30 0.57
N PRO A 164 -3.52 -2.34 1.38
CA PRO A 164 -4.15 -2.22 2.69
C PRO A 164 -3.44 -1.27 3.65
N PHE A 165 -2.12 -1.11 3.55
CA PHE A 165 -1.36 -0.20 4.40
C PHE A 165 -1.61 1.25 4.00
N VAL A 166 -1.67 1.57 2.70
CA VAL A 166 -2.03 2.92 2.23
C VAL A 166 -3.43 3.29 2.71
N ARG A 167 -4.37 2.33 2.73
CA ARG A 167 -5.70 2.53 3.34
C ARG A 167 -5.60 2.84 4.84
N ALA A 168 -4.79 2.10 5.59
CA ALA A 168 -4.62 2.30 7.03
C ALA A 168 -4.05 3.70 7.34
N GLU A 169 -2.98 4.10 6.66
CA GLU A 169 -2.35 5.42 6.83
C GLU A 169 -3.31 6.56 6.43
N TRP A 170 -4.09 6.38 5.36
CA TRP A 170 -5.13 7.36 5.00
C TRP A 170 -6.15 7.56 6.12
N ARG A 171 -6.67 6.46 6.68
CA ARG A 171 -7.65 6.51 7.77
C ARG A 171 -7.08 7.15 9.02
N GLU A 172 -5.82 6.86 9.35
CA GLU A 172 -5.13 7.45 10.50
C GLU A 172 -4.98 8.97 10.34
N ARG A 173 -4.51 9.43 9.17
CA ARG A 173 -4.41 10.86 8.85
C ARG A 173 -5.75 11.59 8.95
N LYS A 174 -6.85 10.94 8.60
CA LYS A 174 -8.21 11.50 8.67
C LYS A 174 -8.79 11.48 10.08
N ALA A 175 -8.31 10.59 10.96
CA ALA A 175 -8.75 10.47 12.35
C ALA A 175 -8.06 11.49 13.27
N LEU A 176 -6.91 12.04 12.86
CA LEU A 176 -6.23 13.10 13.59
C LEU A 176 -7.01 14.42 13.44
N PRO A 177 -7.54 15.00 14.53
CA PRO A 177 -8.11 16.35 14.47
C PRO A 177 -6.97 17.34 14.21
N VAL A 178 -7.08 18.09 13.11
CA VAL A 178 -6.32 19.34 12.89
C VAL A 178 -6.76 20.43 13.85
#